data_AF-A0A2V7Z9A0-F1
#
_entry.id   AF-A0A2V7Z9A0-F1
#
_cell.length_a   1.000
_cell.length_b   1.000
_cell.length_c   1.000
_cell.angle_alpha   90.00
_cell.angle_beta   90.00
_cell.angle_gamma   90.00
#
_symmetry.space_group_name_H-M   'P 1'
#
loop_
_entity.id
_entity.type
_entity.pdbx_description
1 polymer ?
#
loop_
_entity_poly.entity_id
_entity_poly.type
_entity_poly.pdbx_seq_one_letter_code
_entity_poly.pdbx_strand_id
1 'polypeptide(L)'
;MEDVRTERDRVLHTEDLAASEAPRSVERPAAGYEEPPAGGSHAALFAPEETESFRSEWSQIQIGFVDEPRQAVERADALVARLMKRLAEVFANERSELERQWDRGDRISTEDLRVALTKYRSFFDRLLSI
;
A
#
# COMPACT_ATOMS: atom_id res chain seq x y z
N MET A 1 -5.51 70.37 12.52
CA MET A 1 -6.16 69.04 12.54
C MET A 1 -6.47 68.71 11.09
N GLU A 2 -5.43 68.30 10.39
CA GLU A 2 -5.25 67.76 9.02
C GLU A 2 -3.93 66.95 9.18
N ASP A 3 -3.73 65.73 8.68
CA ASP A 3 -3.77 65.24 7.30
C ASP A 3 -4.20 63.74 7.32
N VAL A 4 -5.17 63.27 6.54
CA VAL A 4 -5.11 62.91 5.10
C VAL A 4 -3.99 61.92 4.74
N ARG A 5 -4.38 60.64 4.74
CA ARG A 5 -4.14 59.61 3.70
C ARG A 5 -2.89 59.66 2.81
N THR A 6 -2.24 58.49 2.78
CA THR A 6 -1.59 57.79 1.63
C THR A 6 -0.08 57.93 1.52
N GLU A 7 0.65 56.84 1.77
CA GLU A 7 1.81 56.46 0.96
C GLU A 7 2.10 54.94 1.12
N ARG A 8 1.64 54.18 0.14
CA ARG A 8 2.33 53.08 -0.56
C ARG A 8 2.96 51.92 0.25
N ASP A 9 2.32 50.76 0.06
CA ASP A 9 2.92 49.63 -0.65
C ASP A 9 4.36 49.25 -0.25
N ARG A 10 4.48 48.53 0.87
CA ARG A 10 5.69 47.77 1.17
C ARG A 10 5.48 46.33 0.74
N VAL A 11 5.72 46.11 -0.54
CA VAL A 11 5.93 44.78 -1.13
C VAL A 11 7.08 44.14 -0.35
N LEU A 12 6.79 43.08 0.41
CA LEU A 12 7.82 42.28 1.05
C LEU A 12 8.59 41.53 -0.05
N HIS A 13 9.80 41.99 -0.37
CA HIS A 13 10.69 41.30 -1.28
C HIS A 13 11.20 40.00 -0.64
N THR A 14 11.24 38.94 -1.44
CA THR A 14 11.77 37.58 -1.13
C THR A 14 13.20 37.57 -0.57
N GLU A 15 13.90 38.70 -0.58
CA GLU A 15 15.30 38.83 -0.18
C GLU A 15 15.48 39.10 1.32
N ASP A 16 14.41 39.48 2.05
CA ASP A 16 14.46 39.82 3.49
C ASP A 16 14.35 38.59 4.42
N LEU A 17 14.11 37.40 3.88
CA LEU A 17 14.01 36.13 4.64
C LEU A 17 15.37 35.42 4.80
N ALA A 18 16.45 35.94 4.21
CA ALA A 18 17.74 35.26 4.18
C ALA A 18 18.67 35.60 5.37
N ALA A 19 18.25 36.44 6.31
CA ALA A 19 19.09 36.88 7.42
C ALA A 19 18.35 36.85 8.77
N SER A 20 18.03 35.67 9.28
CA SER A 20 17.83 35.53 10.73
C SER A 20 18.06 34.11 11.25
N GLU A 21 19.08 34.03 12.09
CA GLU A 21 19.34 33.07 13.16
C GLU A 21 19.53 31.57 12.82
N ALA A 22 20.79 31.17 12.95
CA ALA A 22 21.22 29.80 13.13
C ALA A 22 20.47 29.13 14.31
N PRO A 23 19.85 27.94 14.13
CA PRO A 23 19.37 27.16 15.25
C PRO A 23 20.55 26.52 15.98
N ARG A 24 20.62 26.79 17.28
CA ARG A 24 21.54 26.15 18.22
C ARG A 24 21.29 24.64 18.21
N SER A 25 22.36 23.86 18.03
CA SER A 25 22.33 22.40 18.16
C SER A 25 21.79 21.99 19.54
N VAL A 26 20.55 21.52 19.58
CA VAL A 26 20.09 20.65 20.65
C VAL A 26 20.47 19.24 20.24
N GLU A 27 21.57 18.75 20.79
CA GLU A 27 22.01 17.36 20.67
C GLU A 27 20.97 16.46 21.35
N ARG A 28 19.98 16.00 20.57
CA ARG A 28 19.10 14.91 20.97
C ARG A 28 19.89 13.61 20.85
N PRO A 29 19.92 12.75 21.88
CA PRO A 29 20.51 11.43 21.73
C PRO A 29 19.76 10.70 20.61
N ALA A 30 20.51 10.22 19.63
CA ALA A 30 20.05 9.35 18.56
C ALA A 30 19.61 8.01 19.16
N ALA A 31 18.42 7.98 19.76
CA ALA A 31 17.66 6.76 19.86
C ALA A 31 17.25 6.44 18.42
N GLY A 32 17.83 5.35 17.89
CA GLY A 32 17.64 4.92 16.51
C GLY A 32 16.16 4.98 16.14
N TYR A 33 15.86 5.79 15.13
CA TYR A 33 14.75 5.43 14.27
C TYR A 33 15.21 4.14 13.60
N GLU A 34 14.88 3.02 14.23
CA GLU A 34 14.77 1.76 13.55
C GLU A 34 13.71 2.02 12.47
N GLU A 35 14.21 2.38 11.28
CA GLU A 35 13.42 2.46 10.08
C GLU A 35 12.67 1.13 10.01
N PRO A 36 11.34 1.11 10.20
CA PRO A 36 10.60 -0.14 10.15
C PRO A 36 10.94 -0.75 8.80
N PRO A 37 11.35 -2.03 8.74
CA PRO A 37 11.88 -2.62 7.51
C PRO A 37 10.91 -2.29 6.37
N ALA A 38 11.39 -1.49 5.41
CA ALA A 38 10.77 -1.27 4.12
C ALA A 38 10.83 -2.61 3.39
N GLY A 39 9.90 -3.45 3.77
CA GLY A 39 9.91 -4.89 3.63
C GLY A 39 8.75 -5.38 4.46
N GLY A 40 7.59 -4.75 4.25
CA GLY A 40 6.32 -5.34 4.66
C GLY A 40 6.38 -6.76 4.16
N SER A 41 6.42 -7.72 5.09
CA SER A 41 6.23 -9.12 4.75
C SER A 41 4.87 -9.15 4.08
N HIS A 42 4.86 -9.10 2.74
CA HIS A 42 3.66 -9.18 1.95
C HIS A 42 3.08 -10.54 2.32
N ALA A 43 2.12 -10.52 3.25
CA ALA A 43 1.53 -11.74 3.75
C ALA A 43 1.16 -12.58 2.54
N ALA A 44 1.59 -13.83 2.50
CA ALA A 44 1.35 -14.69 1.35
C ALA A 44 -0.15 -14.66 1.02
N LEU A 45 -0.50 -14.36 -0.24
CA LEU A 45 -1.89 -14.24 -0.69
C LEU A 45 -2.65 -15.55 -0.59
N PHE A 46 -1.91 -16.66 -0.60
CA PHE A 46 -2.43 -18.01 -0.50
C PHE A 46 -1.78 -18.75 0.66
N ALA A 47 -2.46 -19.78 1.13
CA ALA A 47 -1.85 -20.77 1.99
C ALA A 47 -0.66 -21.43 1.26
N PRO A 48 0.39 -21.84 1.98
CA PRO A 48 1.56 -22.49 1.37
C PRO A 48 1.19 -23.71 0.53
N GLU A 49 0.23 -24.52 1.00
CA GLU A 49 -0.23 -25.75 0.35
C GLU A 49 -0.94 -25.46 -0.98
N GLU A 50 -1.76 -24.40 -1.01
CA GLU A 50 -2.45 -23.96 -2.22
C GLU A 50 -1.45 -23.44 -3.25
N THR A 51 -0.45 -22.68 -2.80
CA THR A 51 0.64 -22.20 -3.67
C THR A 51 1.44 -23.37 -4.25
N GLU A 52 1.74 -24.38 -3.44
CA GLU A 52 2.45 -25.59 -3.87
C GLU A 52 1.64 -26.38 -4.90
N SER A 53 0.32 -26.50 -4.71
CA SER A 53 -0.57 -27.16 -5.68
C SER A 53 -0.50 -26.48 -7.06
N PHE A 54 -0.68 -25.16 -7.13
CA PHE A 54 -0.59 -24.42 -8.40
C PHE A 54 0.80 -24.57 -9.06
N ARG A 55 1.88 -24.56 -8.28
CA ARG A 55 3.26 -24.75 -8.79
C ARG A 55 3.49 -26.17 -9.31
N SER A 56 2.98 -27.18 -8.59
CA SER A 56 3.07 -28.57 -8.99
C SER A 56 2.32 -28.81 -10.31
N GLU A 57 1.09 -28.31 -10.42
CA GLU A 57 0.31 -28.39 -11.65
C GLU A 57 0.99 -27.69 -12.83
N TRP A 58 1.55 -26.50 -12.60
CA TRP A 58 2.35 -25.80 -13.62
C TRP A 58 3.54 -26.63 -14.10
N SER A 59 4.29 -27.25 -13.17
CA SER A 59 5.42 -28.10 -13.51
C SER A 59 5.00 -29.30 -14.37
N GLN A 60 3.86 -29.94 -14.05
CA GLN A 60 3.32 -31.04 -14.87
C GLN A 60 2.94 -30.61 -16.28
N ILE A 61 2.41 -29.38 -16.44
CA ILE A 61 2.11 -28.82 -17.76
C ILE A 61 3.39 -28.60 -18.56
N GLN A 62 4.45 -28.08 -17.93
CA GLN A 62 5.74 -27.87 -18.59
C GLN A 62 6.38 -29.18 -19.03
N ILE A 63 6.30 -30.23 -18.21
CA ILE A 63 6.81 -31.57 -18.56
C ILE A 63 6.06 -32.12 -19.78
N GLY A 64 4.72 -32.02 -19.79
CA GLY A 64 3.89 -32.54 -20.88
C GLY A 64 3.93 -31.72 -22.18
N PHE A 65 4.52 -30.51 -22.18
CA PHE A 65 4.58 -29.65 -23.36
C PHE A 65 5.39 -30.28 -24.51
N VAL A 66 6.41 -31.08 -24.19
CA VAL A 66 7.29 -31.71 -25.19
C VAL A 66 6.50 -32.69 -26.07
N ASP A 67 5.55 -33.41 -25.47
CA ASP A 67 4.76 -34.43 -26.16
C ASP A 67 3.46 -33.85 -26.73
N GLU A 68 2.78 -32.98 -25.97
CA GLU A 68 1.45 -32.48 -26.29
C GLU A 68 1.37 -30.94 -26.18
N PRO A 69 2.05 -30.18 -27.06
CA PRO A 69 2.22 -28.74 -26.90
C PRO A 69 0.90 -27.96 -26.91
N ARG A 70 -0.07 -28.36 -27.74
CA ARG A 70 -1.39 -27.70 -27.79
C ARG A 70 -2.17 -27.91 -26.50
N GLN A 71 -2.23 -29.15 -26.03
CA GLN A 71 -2.97 -29.48 -24.81
C GLN A 71 -2.29 -28.88 -23.57
N ALA A 72 -0.96 -28.81 -23.54
CA ALA A 72 -0.22 -28.14 -22.48
C ALA A 72 -0.56 -26.64 -22.40
N VAL A 73 -0.68 -25.95 -23.54
CA VAL A 73 -1.09 -24.53 -23.57
C VAL A 73 -2.54 -24.36 -23.11
N GLU A 74 -3.47 -25.23 -23.55
CA GLU A 74 -4.86 -25.22 -23.07
C GLU A 74 -4.95 -25.43 -21.55
N ARG A 75 -4.16 -26.36 -21.01
CA ARG A 75 -4.06 -26.61 -19.56
C ARG A 75 -3.45 -25.42 -18.81
N ALA A 76 -2.43 -24.78 -19.38
CA ALA A 76 -1.82 -23.58 -18.82
C ALA A 76 -2.84 -22.44 -18.71
N ASP A 77 -3.60 -22.18 -19.77
CA ASP A 77 -4.65 -21.17 -19.79
C ASP A 77 -5.71 -21.44 -18.69
N ALA A 78 -6.19 -22.68 -18.61
CA ALA A 78 -7.14 -23.09 -17.58
C ALA A 78 -6.58 -22.95 -16.14
N LEU A 79 -5.28 -23.23 -15.93
CA LEU A 79 -4.63 -23.04 -14.63
C LEU A 79 -4.56 -21.56 -14.26
N VAL A 80 -4.17 -20.69 -15.19
CA VAL A 80 -4.10 -19.24 -14.99
C VAL A 80 -5.50 -18.67 -14.71
N ALA A 81 -6.52 -19.09 -15.44
CA ALA A 81 -7.90 -18.67 -15.20
C ALA A 81 -8.38 -19.04 -13.79
N ARG A 82 -8.05 -20.25 -13.31
CA ARG A 82 -8.35 -20.66 -11.92
C ARG A 82 -7.59 -19.82 -10.90
N LEU A 83 -6.31 -19.55 -11.14
CA LEU A 83 -5.49 -18.71 -10.24
C LEU A 83 -6.06 -17.29 -10.15
N MET A 84 -6.43 -16.68 -11.27
CA MET A 84 -7.04 -15.35 -11.33
C MET A 84 -8.37 -15.29 -10.57
N LYS A 85 -9.23 -16.29 -10.77
CA LYS A 85 -10.49 -16.41 -10.02
C LYS A 85 -10.22 -16.49 -8.51
N ARG A 86 -9.25 -17.32 -8.13
CA ARG A 86 -8.89 -17.52 -6.73
C ARG A 86 -8.30 -16.27 -6.08
N LEU A 87 -7.45 -15.52 -6.78
CA LEU A 87 -6.98 -14.20 -6.35
C LEU A 87 -8.16 -13.25 -6.10
N ALA A 88 -9.10 -13.17 -7.05
CA ALA A 88 -10.26 -12.29 -6.93
C ALA A 88 -11.14 -12.65 -5.71
N GLU A 89 -11.35 -13.95 -5.44
CA GLU A 89 -12.07 -14.42 -4.25
C GLU A 89 -11.38 -14.02 -2.94
N VAL A 90 -10.07 -14.22 -2.85
CA VAL A 90 -9.28 -13.83 -1.67
C VAL A 90 -9.36 -12.32 -1.43
N PHE A 91 -9.21 -11.51 -2.48
CA PHE A 91 -9.31 -10.06 -2.35
C PHE A 91 -10.70 -9.57 -2.00
N ALA A 92 -11.74 -10.19 -2.56
CA ALA A 92 -13.12 -9.87 -2.21
C ALA A 92 -13.42 -10.17 -0.74
N ASN A 93 -12.91 -11.29 -0.22
CA ASN A 93 -13.05 -11.65 1.19
C ASN A 93 -12.32 -10.66 2.10
N GLU A 94 -11.07 -10.31 1.79
CA GLU A 94 -10.28 -9.35 2.57
C GLU A 94 -10.94 -7.95 2.57
N ARG A 95 -11.43 -7.49 1.41
CA ARG A 95 -12.18 -6.23 1.32
C ARG A 95 -13.43 -6.26 2.20
N SER A 96 -14.16 -7.37 2.18
CA SER A 96 -15.38 -7.54 2.99
C SER A 96 -15.08 -7.55 4.49
N GLU A 97 -13.95 -8.12 4.92
CA GLU A 97 -13.49 -8.06 6.31
C GLU A 97 -13.14 -6.63 6.72
N LEU A 98 -12.48 -5.86 5.84
CA LEU A 98 -12.22 -4.45 6.08
C LEU A 98 -13.54 -3.69 6.22
N GLU A 99 -14.46 -3.81 5.26
CA GLU A 99 -15.76 -3.13 5.29
C GLU A 99 -16.53 -3.43 6.59
N ARG A 100 -16.60 -4.70 7.02
CA ARG A 100 -17.25 -5.11 8.27
C ARG A 100 -16.67 -4.45 9.52
N GLN A 101 -15.37 -4.13 9.54
CA GLN A 101 -14.72 -3.56 10.72
C GLN A 101 -15.14 -2.11 10.97
N TRP A 102 -15.47 -1.36 9.92
CA TRP A 102 -15.85 0.06 10.00
C TRP A 102 -17.34 0.28 9.89
N ASP A 103 -18.10 -0.60 9.24
CA ASP A 103 -19.56 -0.48 9.08
C ASP A 103 -20.37 -0.75 10.37
N ARG A 104 -19.71 -0.84 11.55
CA ARG A 104 -20.35 -1.09 12.86
C ARG A 104 -21.02 0.15 13.48
N GLY A 105 -21.60 1.02 12.64
CA GLY A 105 -22.58 2.05 13.05
C GLY A 105 -22.02 3.36 13.60
N ASP A 106 -22.90 4.14 14.22
CA ASP A 106 -22.79 5.59 14.46
C ASP A 106 -21.84 6.04 15.60
N ARG A 107 -20.90 5.18 16.02
CA ARG A 107 -19.92 5.47 17.11
C ARG A 107 -18.49 5.13 16.72
N ILE A 108 -18.09 5.44 15.50
CA ILE A 108 -16.69 5.28 15.07
C ILE A 108 -15.93 6.53 15.52
N SER A 109 -14.86 6.34 16.30
CA SER A 109 -13.97 7.46 16.66
C SER A 109 -13.11 7.87 15.47
N THR A 110 -12.65 9.12 15.42
CA THR A 110 -11.65 9.58 14.44
C THR A 110 -10.38 8.71 14.49
N GLU A 111 -10.06 8.17 15.65
CA GLU A 111 -8.92 7.25 15.82
C GLU A 111 -9.17 5.90 15.14
N ASP A 112 -10.39 5.37 15.20
CA ASP A 112 -10.76 4.13 14.50
C ASP A 112 -10.67 4.32 12.98
N LEU A 113 -11.07 5.49 12.47
CA LEU A 113 -10.92 5.84 11.04
C LEU A 113 -9.45 5.91 10.61
N ARG A 114 -8.56 6.39 11.49
CA ARG A 114 -7.12 6.43 11.20
C ARG A 114 -6.54 5.02 11.11
N VAL A 115 -6.95 4.13 12.01
CA VAL A 115 -6.59 2.70 11.94
C VAL A 115 -7.16 2.07 10.68
N ALA A 116 -8.37 2.45 10.26
CA ALA A 116 -8.99 2.02 9.01
C ALA A 116 -8.15 2.31 7.80
N LEU A 117 -7.80 3.57 7.63
CA LEU A 117 -7.04 4.03 6.49
C LEU A 117 -5.66 3.34 6.43
N THR A 118 -5.07 3.05 7.59
CA THR A 118 -3.80 2.32 7.67
C THR A 118 -3.94 0.89 7.16
N LYS A 119 -5.00 0.16 7.56
CA LYS A 119 -5.27 -1.20 7.06
C LYS A 119 -5.56 -1.21 5.55
N TYR A 120 -6.35 -0.26 5.06
CA TYR A 120 -6.58 -0.09 3.62
C TYR A 120 -5.28 0.20 2.86
N ARG A 121 -4.37 1.03 3.40
CA ARG A 121 -3.07 1.27 2.79
C ARG A 121 -2.25 -0.01 2.69
N SER A 122 -2.12 -0.77 3.77
CA SER A 122 -1.40 -2.06 3.73
C SER A 122 -2.02 -3.05 2.75
N PHE A 123 -3.35 -3.10 2.67
CA PHE A 123 -4.04 -3.93 1.68
C PHE A 123 -3.77 -3.48 0.24
N PHE A 124 -3.79 -2.17 0.00
CA PHE A 124 -3.49 -1.57 -1.30
C PHE A 124 -2.03 -1.80 -1.73
N ASP A 125 -1.07 -1.61 -0.83
CA ASP A 125 0.35 -1.88 -1.08
C ASP A 125 0.57 -3.37 -1.41
N ARG A 126 -0.18 -4.28 -0.77
CA ARG A 126 -0.17 -5.72 -1.08
C ARG A 126 -0.76 -6.03 -2.46
N LEU A 127 -1.80 -5.30 -2.91
CA LEU A 127 -2.37 -5.44 -4.25
C LEU A 127 -1.39 -4.99 -5.35
N LEU A 128 -0.55 -3.99 -5.06
CA LEU A 128 0.44 -3.47 -6.03
C LEU A 128 1.73 -4.28 -6.09
N SER A 129 1.95 -5.21 -5.16
CA SER A 129 3.19 -6.01 -5.07
C SER A 129 3.07 -7.40 -5.72
N ILE A 130 1.99 -7.65 -6.46
CA ILE A 130 1.73 -8.90 -7.17
C ILE A 130 2.48 -8.90 -8.51
#